data_AF-A0A357JCW8-F1
#
_entry.id   AF-A0A357JCW8-F1
#
_cell.length_a   1.000
_cell.length_b   1.000
_cell.length_c   1.000
_cell.angle_alpha   90.00
_cell.angle_beta   90.00
_cell.angle_gamma   90.00
#
_symmetry.space_group_name_H-M   'P 1'
#
loop_
_entity.id
_entity.type
_entity.pdbx_description
1 polymer ?
#
loop_
_entity_poly.entity_id
_entity_poly.type
_entity_poly.pdbx_seq_one_letter_code
_entity_poly.pdbx_strand_id
1 'polypeptide(L)'
;KKFSNDRFYDILREIEKKYKINIDDSKLKNIITNASSILSANEILIMHYLNALNEIEKNYNQNINEDFLAKLYSILLGTNELTEFYRTKEIDNGLNRVLVNKIYFGIPHNKIENSMNNLFNFINNVKISPILKSVCTLYFCYYIKPFEVYNEEIA
;
A
#
# COMPACT_ATOMS: atom_id res chain seq x y z
N LYS A 1 -7.84 10.91 16.53
CA LYS A 1 -7.39 12.29 16.23
C LYS A 1 -7.54 12.47 14.73
N LYS A 2 -8.36 13.41 14.26
CA LYS A 2 -8.61 13.59 12.81
C LYS A 2 -7.34 14.18 12.15
N PHE A 3 -6.86 13.61 11.06
CA PHE A 3 -5.81 14.20 10.23
C PHE A 3 -6.36 15.51 9.63
N SER A 4 -5.52 16.55 9.55
CA SER A 4 -5.91 17.77 8.83
C SER A 4 -5.96 17.46 7.34
N ASN A 5 -6.91 18.07 6.62
CA ASN A 5 -6.95 18.04 5.16
C ASN A 5 -5.62 18.49 4.54
N ASP A 6 -4.86 19.37 5.22
CA ASP A 6 -3.54 19.82 4.78
C ASP A 6 -2.52 18.68 4.74
N ARG A 7 -2.59 17.72 5.68
CA ARG A 7 -1.69 16.56 5.68
C ARG A 7 -1.99 15.60 4.54
N PHE A 8 -3.27 15.40 4.25
CA PHE A 8 -3.66 14.61 3.08
C PHE A 8 -3.22 15.29 1.79
N TYR A 9 -3.35 16.61 1.70
CA TYR A 9 -2.83 17.38 0.58
C TYR A 9 -1.33 17.13 0.37
N ASP A 10 -0.50 17.25 1.41
CA ASP A 10 0.95 17.03 1.31
C ASP A 10 1.28 15.59 0.87
N ILE A 11 0.60 14.59 1.43
CA ILE A 11 0.82 13.18 1.06
C ILE A 11 0.45 12.93 -0.40
N LEU A 12 -0.70 13.45 -0.85
CA LEU A 12 -1.14 13.28 -2.24
C LEU A 12 -0.21 13.99 -3.23
N ARG A 13 0.41 15.11 -2.84
CA ARG A 13 1.45 15.78 -3.66
C ARG A 13 2.70 14.93 -3.85
N GLU A 14 3.13 14.20 -2.83
CA GLU A 14 4.25 13.26 -2.98
C GLU A 14 3.89 12.08 -3.88
N ILE A 15 2.64 11.60 -3.83
CA ILE A 15 2.14 10.57 -4.75
C ILE A 15 2.11 11.08 -6.19
N GLU A 16 1.63 12.30 -6.44
CA GLU A 16 1.66 12.93 -7.76
C GLU A 16 3.08 12.98 -8.33
N LYS A 17 4.07 13.37 -7.52
CA LYS A 17 5.49 13.36 -7.90
C LYS A 17 5.97 11.95 -8.25
N LYS A 18 5.64 10.95 -7.43
CA LYS A 18 6.01 9.54 -7.67
C LYS A 18 5.51 9.05 -9.03
N TYR A 19 4.26 9.37 -9.37
CA TYR A 19 3.62 8.93 -10.61
C TYR A 19 3.80 9.90 -11.79
N LYS A 20 4.51 11.02 -11.59
CA LYS A 20 4.69 12.09 -12.60
C LYS A 20 3.36 12.64 -13.13
N ILE A 21 2.37 12.73 -12.22
CA ILE A 21 1.06 13.29 -12.48
C ILE A 21 1.08 14.77 -12.08
N ASN A 22 0.38 15.62 -12.83
CA ASN A 22 0.20 17.02 -12.50
C ASN A 22 -1.30 17.33 -12.40
N ILE A 23 -1.79 17.55 -11.17
CA ILE A 23 -3.17 17.97 -10.90
C ILE A 23 -3.10 19.37 -10.29
N ASP A 24 -3.98 20.24 -10.76
CA ASP A 24 -4.07 21.61 -10.26
C ASP A 24 -4.50 21.66 -8.77
N ASP A 25 -4.00 22.64 -8.04
CA ASP A 25 -4.28 22.84 -6.61
C ASP A 25 -5.77 22.91 -6.30
N SER A 26 -6.56 23.57 -7.16
CA SER A 26 -8.00 23.67 -6.96
C SER A 26 -8.68 22.31 -7.08
N LYS A 27 -8.24 21.50 -8.05
CA LYS A 27 -8.77 20.16 -8.29
C LYS A 27 -8.39 19.19 -7.18
N LEU A 28 -7.14 19.21 -6.72
CA LEU A 28 -6.70 18.36 -5.61
C LEU A 28 -7.49 18.67 -4.33
N LYS A 29 -7.73 19.96 -4.04
CA LYS A 29 -8.59 20.36 -2.92
C LYS A 29 -10.03 19.85 -3.09
N ASN A 30 -10.59 19.96 -4.30
CA ASN A 30 -11.94 19.46 -4.57
C ASN A 30 -12.03 17.93 -4.42
N ILE A 31 -10.98 17.18 -4.77
CA ILE A 31 -10.90 15.74 -4.52
C ILE A 31 -10.91 15.47 -3.01
N ILE A 32 -10.09 16.17 -2.23
CA ILE A 32 -10.02 16.03 -0.77
C ILE A 32 -11.38 16.35 -0.10
N THR A 33 -12.12 17.33 -0.62
CA THR A 33 -13.42 17.72 -0.07
C THR A 33 -14.60 16.97 -0.68
N ASN A 34 -14.38 15.99 -1.56
CA ASN A 34 -15.43 15.27 -2.31
C ASN A 34 -16.38 16.21 -3.10
N ALA A 35 -15.87 17.32 -3.61
CA ALA A 35 -16.65 18.32 -4.36
C ALA A 35 -16.64 18.09 -5.89
N SER A 36 -15.82 17.16 -6.39
CA SER A 36 -15.68 16.87 -7.82
C SER A 36 -16.66 15.77 -8.27
N SER A 37 -17.41 16.01 -9.35
CA SER A 37 -18.35 15.03 -9.93
C SER A 37 -17.78 14.25 -11.12
N ILE A 38 -16.74 14.77 -11.79
CA ILE A 38 -16.11 14.14 -12.96
C ILE A 38 -14.60 14.11 -12.72
N LEU A 39 -14.02 12.91 -12.74
CA LEU A 39 -12.59 12.68 -12.52
C LEU A 39 -11.98 12.00 -13.75
N SER A 40 -10.83 12.49 -14.18
CA SER A 40 -9.93 11.84 -15.14
C SER A 40 -9.23 10.63 -14.50
N ALA A 41 -8.60 9.78 -15.32
CA ALA A 41 -7.89 8.59 -14.83
C ALA A 41 -6.82 8.91 -13.76
N ASN A 42 -6.07 10.00 -13.94
CA ASN A 42 -5.08 10.46 -12.96
C ASN A 42 -5.72 10.91 -11.64
N GLU A 43 -6.86 11.61 -11.73
CA GLU A 43 -7.59 12.07 -10.56
C GLU A 43 -8.28 10.90 -9.83
N ILE A 44 -8.70 9.86 -10.54
CA ILE A 44 -9.19 8.59 -9.97
C ILE A 44 -8.09 7.88 -9.19
N LEU A 45 -6.87 7.80 -9.75
CA LEU A 45 -5.73 7.22 -9.03
C LEU A 45 -5.50 7.94 -7.70
N ILE A 46 -5.44 9.27 -7.71
CA ILE A 46 -5.29 10.07 -6.48
C ILE A 46 -6.47 9.88 -5.52
N MET A 47 -7.69 9.75 -6.03
CA MET A 47 -8.87 9.43 -5.22
C MET A 47 -8.73 8.07 -4.53
N HIS A 48 -8.18 7.05 -5.17
CA HIS A 48 -7.93 5.75 -4.52
C HIS A 48 -6.96 5.89 -3.34
N TYR A 49 -5.88 6.66 -3.50
CA TYR A 49 -4.96 6.96 -2.38
C TYR A 49 -5.65 7.71 -1.25
N LEU A 50 -6.46 8.72 -1.57
CA LEU A 50 -7.25 9.44 -0.56
C LEU A 50 -8.20 8.49 0.18
N ASN A 51 -8.86 7.59 -0.52
CA ASN A 51 -9.74 6.60 0.08
C ASN A 51 -8.99 5.63 1.00
N ALA A 52 -7.78 5.21 0.62
CA ALA A 52 -6.94 4.37 1.46
C ALA A 52 -6.51 5.11 2.74
N LEU A 53 -6.10 6.39 2.63
CA LEU A 53 -5.76 7.23 3.79
C LEU A 53 -6.96 7.42 4.73
N ASN A 54 -8.15 7.67 4.17
CA ASN A 54 -9.38 7.76 4.94
C ASN A 54 -9.71 6.45 5.65
N GLU A 55 -9.45 5.30 5.03
CA GLU A 55 -9.67 3.99 5.64
C GLU A 55 -8.70 3.75 6.81
N ILE A 56 -7.42 4.11 6.66
CA ILE A 56 -6.43 4.07 7.74
C ILE A 56 -6.86 4.98 8.89
N GLU A 57 -7.28 6.21 8.60
CA GLU A 57 -7.72 7.15 9.62
C GLU A 57 -8.93 6.65 10.41
N LYS A 58 -9.90 6.02 9.73
CA LYS A 58 -11.10 5.47 10.38
C LYS A 58 -10.78 4.28 11.28
N ASN A 59 -9.79 3.48 10.92
CA ASN A 59 -9.50 2.20 11.56
C ASN A 59 -8.14 2.15 12.28
N TYR A 60 -7.52 3.30 12.59
CA TYR A 60 -6.18 3.39 13.18
C TYR A 60 -5.98 2.64 14.50
N ASN A 61 -7.06 2.30 15.21
CA ASN A 61 -7.05 1.55 16.46
C ASN A 61 -7.26 0.04 16.29
N GLN A 62 -7.52 -0.43 15.07
CA GLN A 62 -7.70 -1.86 14.79
C GLN A 62 -6.34 -2.55 14.68
N ASN A 63 -6.32 -3.84 15.00
CA ASN A 63 -5.14 -4.67 14.76
C ASN A 63 -4.89 -4.79 13.26
N ILE A 64 -3.63 -4.75 12.85
CA ILE A 64 -3.25 -4.94 11.46
C ILE A 64 -3.27 -6.45 11.17
N ASN A 65 -4.14 -6.86 10.24
CA ASN A 65 -4.33 -8.25 9.83
C ASN A 65 -4.56 -8.34 8.30
N GLU A 66 -4.79 -9.55 7.80
CA GLU A 66 -5.06 -9.78 6.38
C GLU A 66 -6.28 -9.00 5.88
N ASP A 67 -7.40 -9.00 6.62
CA ASP A 67 -8.62 -8.29 6.23
C ASP A 67 -8.38 -6.78 6.03
N PHE A 68 -7.61 -6.18 6.95
CA PHE A 68 -7.24 -4.77 6.87
C PHE A 68 -6.39 -4.49 5.63
N LEU A 69 -5.35 -5.29 5.37
CA LEU A 69 -4.52 -5.12 4.17
C LEU A 69 -5.29 -5.41 2.88
N ALA A 70 -6.15 -6.42 2.86
CA ALA A 70 -7.00 -6.76 1.72
C ALA A 70 -7.91 -5.59 1.35
N LYS A 71 -8.50 -4.94 2.36
CA LYS A 71 -9.33 -3.76 2.15
C LYS A 71 -8.53 -2.57 1.61
N LEU A 72 -7.34 -2.30 2.14
CA LEU A 72 -6.48 -1.24 1.60
C LEU A 72 -6.05 -1.53 0.16
N TYR A 73 -5.68 -2.78 -0.13
CA TYR A 73 -5.26 -3.20 -1.46
C TYR A 73 -6.40 -3.09 -2.47
N SER A 74 -7.61 -3.50 -2.12
CA SER A 74 -8.79 -3.38 -2.99
C SER A 74 -9.12 -1.91 -3.29
N ILE A 75 -9.00 -1.03 -2.29
CA ILE A 75 -9.18 0.43 -2.46
C ILE A 75 -8.15 0.99 -3.46
N LEU A 76 -6.86 0.62 -3.33
CA LEU A 76 -5.80 1.09 -4.23
C LEU A 76 -6.01 0.58 -5.67
N LEU A 77 -6.45 -0.67 -5.81
CA LEU A 77 -6.81 -1.25 -7.11
C LEU A 77 -8.08 -0.63 -7.72
N GLY A 78 -8.93 0.00 -6.89
CA GLY A 78 -10.24 0.48 -7.32
C GLY A 78 -11.25 -0.64 -7.54
N THR A 79 -11.11 -1.77 -6.86
CA THR A 79 -12.01 -2.92 -6.97
C THR A 79 -12.76 -3.17 -5.66
N ASN A 80 -13.99 -3.66 -5.78
CA ASN A 80 -14.80 -4.03 -4.61
C ASN A 80 -14.46 -5.43 -4.08
N GLU A 81 -13.93 -6.29 -4.95
CA GLU A 81 -13.56 -7.66 -4.63
C GLU A 81 -12.17 -7.96 -5.19
N LEU A 82 -11.38 -8.69 -4.41
CA LEU A 82 -10.08 -9.20 -4.83
C LEU A 82 -10.26 -10.62 -5.35
N THR A 83 -9.87 -10.86 -6.60
CA THR A 83 -9.80 -12.23 -7.15
C THR A 83 -8.59 -12.99 -6.59
N GLU A 84 -7.50 -12.27 -6.31
CA GLU A 84 -6.29 -12.77 -5.67
C GLU A 84 -5.78 -11.68 -4.71
N PHE A 85 -5.43 -12.06 -3.48
CA PHE A 85 -4.86 -11.14 -2.49
C PHE A 85 -3.33 -11.15 -2.56
N TYR A 86 -2.69 -12.25 -2.16
CA TYR A 86 -1.26 -12.44 -2.36
C TYR A 86 -0.94 -12.87 -3.78
N ARG A 87 0.25 -12.50 -4.26
CA ARG A 87 0.74 -12.98 -5.56
C ARG A 87 0.86 -14.50 -5.55
N THR A 88 0.40 -15.10 -6.64
CA THR A 88 0.43 -16.55 -6.85
C THR A 88 1.61 -16.97 -7.71
N LYS A 89 2.37 -16.00 -8.24
CA LYS A 89 3.51 -16.21 -9.13
C LYS A 89 4.80 -15.69 -8.51
N GLU A 90 5.92 -16.25 -8.97
CA GLU A 90 7.22 -15.69 -8.67
C GLU A 90 7.44 -14.40 -9.45
N ILE A 91 8.16 -13.47 -8.82
CA ILE A 91 8.57 -12.23 -9.48
C ILE A 91 9.68 -12.58 -10.47
N ASP A 92 9.31 -12.70 -11.75
CA ASP A 92 10.26 -12.96 -12.81
C ASP A 92 11.04 -11.68 -13.14
N ASN A 93 12.34 -11.84 -13.33
CA ASN A 93 13.16 -10.82 -13.95
C ASN A 93 13.88 -11.50 -15.11
N GLY A 94 13.79 -10.93 -16.31
CA GLY A 94 14.36 -11.52 -17.53
C GLY A 94 15.86 -11.83 -17.45
N LEU A 95 16.55 -11.28 -16.43
CA LEU A 95 17.93 -11.55 -16.05
C LEU A 95 18.17 -12.94 -15.40
N ASN A 96 17.14 -13.59 -14.86
CA ASN A 96 17.23 -14.87 -14.14
C ASN A 96 17.16 -16.11 -15.05
N ARG A 97 17.22 -15.95 -16.38
CA ARG A 97 17.09 -17.07 -17.34
C ARG A 97 18.30 -17.99 -17.41
N VAL A 98 19.45 -17.55 -16.90
CA VAL A 98 20.68 -18.35 -16.81
C VAL A 98 21.39 -17.89 -15.55
N LEU A 99 21.60 -18.77 -14.56
CA LEU A 99 22.75 -18.80 -13.62
C LEU A 99 22.43 -19.63 -12.36
N VAL A 100 23.48 -20.26 -11.84
CA VAL A 100 23.54 -21.20 -10.70
C VAL A 100 23.12 -20.58 -9.34
N ASN A 101 22.81 -19.27 -9.30
CA ASN A 101 22.32 -18.54 -8.13
C ASN A 101 21.10 -17.69 -8.50
N LYS A 102 19.88 -18.16 -8.20
CA LYS A 102 18.66 -17.38 -8.38
C LYS A 102 18.68 -16.15 -7.46
N ILE A 103 18.64 -14.96 -8.04
CA ILE A 103 18.41 -13.72 -7.30
C ILE A 103 16.89 -13.61 -7.10
N TYR A 104 16.45 -13.73 -5.86
CA TYR A 104 15.05 -13.60 -5.48
C TYR A 104 14.71 -12.13 -5.21
N PHE A 105 13.75 -11.58 -5.94
CA PHE A 105 13.25 -10.20 -5.79
C PHE A 105 12.14 -10.06 -4.73
N GLY A 106 11.83 -11.15 -4.04
CA GLY A 106 10.88 -11.32 -2.97
C GLY A 106 10.92 -12.78 -2.51
N ILE A 107 10.26 -13.13 -1.41
CA ILE A 107 10.24 -14.52 -0.95
C ILE A 107 9.44 -15.43 -1.90
N PRO A 108 9.61 -16.75 -1.88
CA PRO A 108 8.77 -17.64 -2.68
C PRO A 108 7.28 -17.45 -2.42
N HIS A 109 6.44 -17.52 -3.46
CA HIS A 109 5.01 -17.16 -3.35
C HIS A 109 4.27 -18.03 -2.31
N ASN A 110 4.64 -19.31 -2.20
CA ASN A 110 4.09 -20.26 -1.23
C ASN A 110 4.49 -19.99 0.23
N LYS A 111 5.38 -19.03 0.50
CA LYS A 111 5.78 -18.61 1.85
C LYS A 111 5.20 -17.27 2.26
N ILE A 112 4.48 -16.59 1.37
CA ILE A 112 3.96 -15.22 1.61
C ILE A 112 3.03 -15.18 2.81
N GLU A 113 1.99 -16.00 2.81
CA GLU A 113 0.98 -16.04 3.87
C GLU A 113 1.61 -16.24 5.26
N ASN A 114 2.45 -17.27 5.42
CA ASN A 114 3.13 -17.50 6.69
C ASN A 114 4.05 -16.33 7.10
N SER A 115 4.76 -15.72 6.14
CA SER A 115 5.65 -14.60 6.43
C SER A 115 4.89 -13.33 6.83
N MET A 116 3.75 -13.07 6.18
CA MET A 116 2.86 -11.96 6.52
C MET A 116 2.20 -12.17 7.87
N ASN A 117 1.75 -13.39 8.18
CA ASN A 117 1.21 -13.73 9.51
C ASN A 117 2.23 -13.50 10.63
N ASN A 118 3.50 -13.87 10.40
CA ASN A 118 4.58 -13.55 11.34
C ASN A 118 4.80 -12.02 11.48
N LEU A 119 4.69 -11.27 10.38
CA LEU A 119 4.81 -9.82 10.39
C LEU A 119 3.64 -9.16 11.14
N PHE A 120 2.40 -9.61 10.94
CA PHE A 120 1.25 -9.12 11.70
C PHE A 120 1.39 -9.40 13.20
N ASN A 121 1.87 -10.59 13.56
CA ASN A 121 2.16 -10.92 14.95
C ASN A 121 3.23 -9.97 15.54
N PHE A 122 4.30 -9.67 14.79
CA PHE A 122 5.30 -8.69 15.19
C PHE A 122 4.69 -7.30 15.41
N ILE A 123 3.91 -6.82 14.44
CA ILE A 123 3.28 -5.49 14.49
C ILE A 123 2.38 -5.36 15.71
N ASN A 124 1.51 -6.33 15.95
CA ASN A 124 0.48 -6.24 16.98
C ASN A 124 1.02 -6.53 18.40
N ASN A 125 1.96 -7.48 18.55
CA ASN A 125 2.28 -8.03 19.87
C ASN A 125 3.66 -7.63 20.41
N VAL A 126 4.63 -7.29 19.56
CA VAL A 126 5.99 -6.99 20.02
C VAL A 126 6.07 -5.57 20.60
N LYS A 127 6.59 -5.45 21.83
CA LYS A 127 6.73 -4.16 22.53
C LYS A 127 8.10 -3.53 22.27
N ILE A 128 8.18 -2.71 21.22
CA ILE A 128 9.34 -1.88 20.89
C ILE A 128 8.87 -0.47 20.53
N SER A 129 9.83 0.45 20.36
CA SER A 129 9.53 1.82 19.90
C SER A 129 8.67 1.80 18.61
N PRO A 130 7.58 2.59 18.52
CA PRO A 130 6.74 2.65 17.33
C PRO A 130 7.53 2.97 16.05
N ILE A 131 8.53 3.86 16.13
CA ILE A 131 9.37 4.23 14.99
C ILE A 131 10.17 3.02 14.50
N LEU A 132 10.80 2.30 15.43
CA LEU A 132 11.57 1.10 15.07
C LEU A 132 10.65 0.03 14.48
N LYS A 133 9.46 -0.14 15.05
CA LYS A 133 8.44 -1.04 14.53
C LYS A 133 8.06 -0.68 13.10
N SER A 134 7.79 0.60 12.81
CA SER A 134 7.48 1.07 11.45
C SER A 134 8.62 0.81 10.46
N VAL A 135 9.87 1.07 10.84
CA VAL A 135 11.03 0.80 9.96
C VAL A 135 11.20 -0.69 9.69
N CYS A 136 11.03 -1.54 10.70
CA CYS A 136 11.06 -2.99 10.52
C CYS A 136 9.91 -3.46 9.64
N THR A 137 8.69 -2.96 9.86
CA THR A 137 7.52 -3.28 9.03
C THR A 137 7.76 -2.93 7.57
N LEU A 138 8.24 -1.71 7.31
CA LEU A 138 8.61 -1.26 5.97
C LEU A 138 9.60 -2.24 5.34
N TYR A 139 10.73 -2.51 6.01
CA TYR A 139 11.74 -3.44 5.50
C TYR A 139 11.19 -4.83 5.19
N PHE A 140 10.39 -5.41 6.10
CA PHE A 140 9.85 -6.76 5.90
C PHE A 140 8.78 -6.79 4.81
N CYS A 141 7.91 -5.79 4.69
CA CYS A 141 6.98 -5.69 3.57
C CYS A 141 7.72 -5.64 2.23
N TYR A 142 8.78 -4.84 2.12
CA TYR A 142 9.63 -4.78 0.92
C TYR A 142 10.33 -6.11 0.61
N TYR A 143 10.79 -6.82 1.65
CA TYR A 143 11.47 -8.11 1.49
C TYR A 143 10.50 -9.24 1.10
N ILE A 144 9.33 -9.29 1.72
CA ILE A 144 8.29 -10.29 1.43
C ILE A 144 7.74 -10.04 0.02
N LYS A 145 7.43 -8.77 -0.27
CA LYS A 145 6.78 -8.32 -1.51
C LYS A 145 5.52 -9.15 -1.81
N PRO A 146 4.49 -9.06 -0.95
CA PRO A 146 3.34 -9.97 -0.96
C PRO A 146 2.37 -9.79 -2.15
N PHE A 147 2.36 -8.62 -2.79
CA PHE A 147 1.39 -8.26 -3.83
C PHE A 147 2.02 -8.22 -5.23
N GLU A 148 1.20 -8.26 -6.27
CA GLU A 148 1.67 -8.03 -7.65
C GLU A 148 2.03 -6.55 -7.88
N VAL A 149 1.24 -5.65 -7.30
CA VAL A 149 1.40 -4.20 -7.37
C VAL A 149 1.20 -3.56 -6.00
N TYR A 150 1.54 -2.29 -5.85
CA TYR A 150 1.32 -1.51 -4.63
C TYR A 150 2.02 -1.98 -3.35
N ASN A 151 3.09 -2.78 -3.48
CA ASN A 151 3.85 -3.26 -2.32
C ASN A 151 4.48 -2.12 -1.52
N GLU A 152 4.95 -1.07 -2.20
CA GLU A 152 5.61 0.07 -1.56
C GLU A 152 4.62 0.96 -0.82
N GLU A 153 3.41 1.03 -1.34
CA GLU A 153 2.30 1.82 -0.83
C GLU A 153 1.64 1.18 0.40
N ILE A 154 1.62 -0.16 0.45
CA ILE A 154 1.07 -0.90 1.59
C ILE A 154 2.07 -1.02 2.75
N ALA A 155 3.37 -0.95 2.46
CA ALA A 155 4.45 -1.10 3.44
C ALA A 155 4.53 0.09 4.42
#